data_AF-A0A2V7HRV3-F1
#
_entry.id   AF-A0A2V7HRV3-F1
#
_cell.length_a   1.000
_cell.length_b   1.000
_cell.length_c   1.000
_cell.angle_alpha   90.00
_cell.angle_beta   90.00
_cell.angle_gamma   90.00
#
_symmetry.space_group_name_H-M   'P 1'
#
loop_
_entity.id
_entity.type
_entity.pdbx_description
1 polymer ?
#
loop_
_entity_poly.entity_id
_entity_poly.type
_entity_poly.pdbx_seq_one_letter_code
_entity_poly.pdbx_strand_id
1 'polypeptide(L)'
;MCAVLYELTENLNLKALKGGQRKATSQLLGVALAGTPLCPTALAQGATACTINATGSDNISLTTGLGNFGGTFTVVAQFDNPVDSPELVIGRGHFSGKMDFSPAISGTAPLGTVLGEVGLNGSRPVTFSGVFRLPMGTAAAAFYLGANGWTPVLPNEQALGYPTVKFEISF
;
A
#
# COMPACT_ATOMS: atom_id res chain seq x y z
N MET A 1 5.85 11.62 8.46
CA MET A 1 6.65 10.39 8.66
C MET A 1 5.87 9.26 8.02
N CYS A 2 6.47 8.56 7.07
CA CYS A 2 5.70 7.89 6.03
C CYS A 2 6.18 6.45 5.78
N ALA A 3 5.24 5.59 5.37
CA ALA A 3 5.54 4.35 4.65
C ALA A 3 4.95 4.46 3.24
N VAL A 4 5.58 3.82 2.26
CA VAL A 4 5.10 3.78 0.88
C VAL A 4 5.14 2.34 0.39
N LEU A 5 3.98 1.84 -0.06
CA LEU A 5 3.81 0.52 -0.63
C LEU A 5 3.36 0.63 -2.09
N TYR A 6 3.70 -0.38 -2.87
CA TYR A 6 3.36 -0.50 -4.29
C TYR A 6 2.60 -1.79 -4.51
N GLU A 7 1.43 -1.70 -5.15
CA GLU A 7 0.65 -2.87 -5.54
C GLU A 7 1.32 -3.60 -6.70
N LEU A 8 1.86 -4.78 -6.42
CA LEU A 8 2.58 -5.59 -7.39
C LEU A 8 1.64 -6.39 -8.28
N THR A 9 0.57 -6.94 -7.70
CA THR A 9 -0.45 -7.72 -8.39
C THR A 9 -1.79 -7.57 -7.69
N GLU A 10 -2.87 -7.78 -8.43
CA GLU A 10 -4.24 -7.77 -7.92
C GLU A 10 -5.06 -8.92 -8.51
N ASN A 11 -5.81 -9.61 -7.65
CA ASN A 11 -6.78 -10.62 -8.02
C ASN A 11 -8.21 -10.08 -7.83
N LEU A 12 -8.80 -9.57 -8.91
CA LEU A 12 -10.15 -9.02 -8.91
C LEU A 12 -11.23 -10.12 -8.97
N ASN A 13 -12.25 -10.00 -8.12
CA ASN A 13 -13.40 -10.90 -8.14
C ASN A 13 -14.46 -10.45 -9.17
N LEU A 14 -14.49 -11.12 -10.33
CA LEU A 14 -15.42 -10.81 -11.41
C LEU A 14 -16.90 -10.99 -11.04
N LYS A 15 -17.22 -11.91 -10.12
CA LYS A 15 -18.60 -12.12 -9.66
C LYS A 15 -19.07 -10.94 -8.81
N ALA A 16 -18.23 -10.47 -7.90
CA ALA A 16 -18.50 -9.28 -7.11
C ALA A 16 -18.64 -8.04 -8.01
N LEU A 17 -17.75 -7.91 -9.01
CA LEU A 17 -17.78 -6.79 -9.96
C LEU A 17 -19.10 -6.68 -10.70
N LYS A 18 -19.61 -7.81 -11.22
CA LYS A 18 -20.94 -7.89 -11.85
C LYS A 18 -22.09 -7.52 -10.90
N GLY A 19 -21.89 -7.68 -9.59
CA GLY A 19 -22.83 -7.31 -8.54
C GLY A 19 -22.67 -5.87 -8.02
N GLY A 20 -21.89 -5.02 -8.69
CA GLY A 20 -21.70 -3.62 -8.28
C GLY A 20 -20.72 -3.44 -7.12
N GLN A 21 -19.86 -4.42 -6.86
CA GLN A 21 -18.84 -4.37 -5.81
C GLN A 21 -17.46 -4.60 -6.41
N ARG A 22 -16.49 -3.76 -6.06
CA ARG A 22 -15.08 -4.04 -6.30
C ARG A 22 -14.53 -4.80 -5.10
N LYS A 23 -14.18 -6.06 -5.31
CA LYS A 23 -13.54 -6.91 -4.29
C LYS A 23 -12.31 -7.55 -4.91
N ALA A 24 -11.16 -7.30 -4.32
CA ALA A 24 -9.88 -7.76 -4.80
C ALA A 24 -8.94 -8.12 -3.65
N THR A 25 -7.92 -8.89 -3.99
CA THR A 25 -6.79 -9.18 -3.10
C THR A 25 -5.50 -8.79 -3.81
N SER A 26 -4.69 -7.98 -3.16
CA SER A 26 -3.47 -7.41 -3.72
C SER A 26 -2.24 -7.85 -2.93
N GLN A 27 -1.14 -8.04 -3.65
CA GLN A 27 0.20 -8.19 -3.07
C GLN A 27 0.91 -6.86 -3.16
N LEU A 28 1.48 -6.39 -2.05
CA LEU A 28 2.15 -5.11 -1.98
C LEU A 28 3.57 -5.27 -1.42
N LEU A 29 4.48 -4.47 -1.97
CA LEU A 29 5.86 -4.34 -1.48
C LEU A 29 6.16 -2.87 -1.26
N GLY A 30 6.84 -2.54 -0.17
CA GLY A 30 7.14 -1.17 0.14
C GLY A 30 8.22 -0.99 1.19
N VAL A 31 8.38 0.25 1.63
CA VAL A 31 9.31 0.61 2.69
C VAL A 31 8.61 1.45 3.76
N ALA A 32 9.01 1.24 5.00
CA ALA A 32 8.65 2.07 6.15
C ALA A 32 9.93 2.62 6.78
N LEU A 33 9.97 3.93 7.02
CA LEU A 33 11.13 4.56 7.67
C LEU A 33 11.31 4.02 9.09
N ALA A 34 12.56 3.91 9.54
CA ALA A 34 12.87 3.55 10.92
C ALA A 34 12.24 4.54 11.91
N GLY A 35 11.74 4.02 13.03
CA GLY A 35 11.01 4.78 14.05
C GLY A 35 9.50 4.90 13.79
N THR A 36 9.01 4.42 12.63
CA THR A 36 7.56 4.29 12.41
C THR A 36 6.99 3.08 13.15
N PRO A 37 5.67 3.04 13.40
CA PRO A 37 5.00 1.85 13.97
C PRO A 37 5.22 0.56 13.17
N LEU A 38 5.45 0.65 11.86
CA LEU A 38 5.78 -0.49 11.00
C LEU A 38 7.26 -0.91 11.07
N CYS A 39 8.17 -0.01 11.45
CA CYS A 39 9.60 -0.27 11.54
C CYS A 39 10.16 0.34 12.84
N PRO A 40 9.80 -0.20 14.03
CA PRO A 40 10.29 0.35 15.30
C PRO A 40 11.82 0.28 15.38
N THR A 41 12.47 1.35 15.84
CA THR A 41 13.95 1.43 15.89
C THR A 41 14.58 0.28 16.67
N ALA A 42 13.94 -0.20 17.74
CA ALA A 42 14.41 -1.34 18.53
C ALA A 42 14.46 -2.66 17.74
N LEU A 43 13.69 -2.77 16.65
CA LEU A 43 13.61 -3.96 15.80
C LEU A 43 14.35 -3.79 14.47
N ALA A 44 14.60 -2.55 14.03
CA ALA A 44 15.14 -2.21 12.72
C ALA A 44 16.58 -2.67 12.45
N GLN A 45 17.29 -3.26 13.43
CA GLN A 45 18.68 -3.75 13.28
C GLN A 45 19.65 -2.69 12.71
N GLY A 46 19.46 -1.41 13.07
CA GLY A 46 20.27 -0.31 12.56
C GLY A 46 19.94 0.15 11.14
N ALA A 47 18.98 -0.47 10.46
CA ALA A 47 18.50 -0.03 9.15
C ALA A 47 17.77 1.33 9.25
N THR A 48 17.92 2.16 8.22
CA THR A 48 17.21 3.44 8.11
C THR A 48 15.76 3.28 7.64
N ALA A 49 15.42 2.14 7.05
CA ALA A 49 14.09 1.74 6.65
C ALA A 49 13.97 0.21 6.68
N CYS A 50 12.75 -0.28 6.88
CA CYS A 50 12.40 -1.68 6.78
C CYS A 50 11.52 -1.91 5.55
N THR A 51 11.66 -3.07 4.92
CA THR A 51 10.82 -3.47 3.80
C THR A 51 9.55 -4.15 4.31
N ILE A 52 8.43 -3.88 3.64
CA ILE A 52 7.10 -4.36 4.00
C ILE A 52 6.56 -5.24 2.88
N ASN A 53 6.29 -6.50 3.20
CA ASN A 53 5.58 -7.43 2.32
C ASN A 53 4.14 -7.56 2.85
N ALA A 54 3.15 -7.10 2.10
CA ALA A 54 1.76 -7.09 2.54
C ALA A 54 0.83 -7.82 1.57
N THR A 55 -0.19 -8.47 2.14
CA THR A 55 -1.36 -8.94 1.40
C THR A 55 -2.56 -8.16 1.91
N GLY A 56 -3.21 -7.41 1.02
CA GLY A 56 -4.40 -6.62 1.33
C GLY A 56 -5.62 -7.10 0.56
N SER A 57 -6.80 -6.85 1.11
CA SER A 57 -8.07 -7.04 0.41
C SER A 57 -9.01 -5.87 0.64
N ASP A 58 -9.81 -5.56 -0.38
CA ASP A 58 -10.84 -4.53 -0.35
C ASP A 58 -12.25 -5.12 -0.57
N ASN A 59 -13.25 -4.34 -0.20
CA ASN A 59 -14.63 -4.54 -0.63
C ASN A 59 -15.32 -3.18 -0.69
N ILE A 60 -15.50 -2.66 -1.91
CA ILE A 60 -15.90 -1.29 -2.20
C ILE A 60 -17.17 -1.30 -3.06
N SER A 61 -18.16 -0.48 -2.69
CA SER A 61 -19.32 -0.23 -3.54
C SER A 61 -18.92 0.55 -4.79
N LEU A 62 -19.27 0.05 -5.97
CA LEU A 62 -19.07 0.79 -7.22
C LEU A 62 -20.05 1.95 -7.39
N THR A 63 -21.06 2.07 -6.53
CA THR A 63 -22.02 3.18 -6.56
C THR A 63 -21.51 4.37 -5.77
N THR A 64 -20.92 4.12 -4.59
CA THR A 64 -20.49 5.21 -3.69
C THR A 64 -18.98 5.39 -3.66
N GLY A 65 -18.20 4.39 -4.08
CA GLY A 65 -16.76 4.36 -3.88
C GLY A 65 -16.33 4.06 -2.45
N LEU A 66 -17.26 3.77 -1.54
CA LEU A 66 -16.97 3.54 -0.13
C LEU A 66 -16.85 2.04 0.17
N GLY A 67 -15.96 1.69 1.08
CA GLY A 67 -15.70 0.30 1.42
C GLY A 67 -14.90 0.08 2.68
N ASN A 68 -14.58 -1.19 2.92
CA ASN A 68 -13.62 -1.60 3.93
C ASN A 68 -12.40 -2.20 3.25
N PHE A 69 -11.28 -2.16 3.96
CA PHE A 69 -10.07 -2.86 3.56
C PHE A 69 -9.39 -3.49 4.78
N GLY A 70 -8.51 -4.44 4.54
CA GLY A 70 -7.68 -5.03 5.58
C GLY A 70 -6.75 -6.09 5.03
N GLY A 71 -5.89 -6.62 5.88
CA GLY A 71 -4.89 -7.57 5.45
C GLY A 71 -3.83 -7.85 6.50
N THR A 72 -2.77 -8.50 6.05
CA THR A 72 -1.61 -8.86 6.86
C THR A 72 -0.33 -8.37 6.21
N PHE A 73 0.72 -8.26 7.02
CA PHE A 73 2.04 -7.87 6.53
C PHE A 73 3.16 -8.54 7.32
N THR A 74 4.32 -8.61 6.68
CA THR A 74 5.61 -8.97 7.27
C THR A 74 6.57 -7.81 7.07
N VAL A 75 7.32 -7.49 8.12
CA VAL A 75 8.37 -6.49 8.12
C VAL A 75 9.70 -7.21 8.08
N VAL A 76 10.53 -6.88 7.10
CA VAL A 76 11.86 -7.45 6.91
C VAL A 76 12.93 -6.35 6.87
N ALA A 77 14.11 -6.67 7.39
CA ALA A 77 15.31 -5.84 7.33
C ALA A 77 16.43 -6.59 6.60
N GLN A 78 17.40 -5.86 6.05
CA GLN A 78 18.64 -6.47 5.55
C GLN A 78 19.39 -7.15 6.70
N PHE A 79 19.98 -8.32 6.46
CA PHE A 79 20.80 -8.99 7.47
C PHE A 79 22.22 -9.30 7.01
N ASP A 80 22.42 -10.10 5.95
CA ASP A 80 23.77 -10.61 5.65
C ASP A 80 24.36 -10.14 4.31
N ASN A 81 23.54 -9.94 3.28
CA ASN A 81 24.01 -9.59 1.94
C ASN A 81 23.44 -8.25 1.47
N PRO A 82 24.18 -7.13 1.55
CA PRO A 82 23.64 -5.80 1.21
C PRO A 82 23.26 -5.62 -0.27
N VAL A 83 23.52 -6.60 -1.14
CA VAL A 83 23.21 -6.55 -2.58
C VAL A 83 21.87 -7.24 -2.91
N ASP A 84 21.39 -8.17 -2.09
CA ASP A 84 20.10 -8.83 -2.32
C ASP A 84 18.94 -8.15 -1.57
N SER A 85 17.76 -8.79 -1.64
CA SER A 85 16.53 -8.26 -1.06
C SER A 85 16.41 -8.59 0.43
N PRO A 86 15.81 -7.69 1.25
CA PRO A 86 15.65 -7.89 2.69
C PRO A 86 14.95 -9.19 3.08
N GLU A 87 15.51 -9.87 4.07
CA GLU A 87 15.22 -11.27 4.38
C GLU A 87 14.93 -11.51 5.87
N LEU A 88 15.51 -10.73 6.78
CA LEU A 88 15.33 -10.94 8.21
C LEU A 88 13.97 -10.42 8.67
N VAL A 89 13.09 -11.34 9.08
CA VAL A 89 11.78 -10.98 9.64
C VAL A 89 11.95 -10.37 11.02
N ILE A 90 11.59 -9.09 11.14
CA ILE A 90 11.61 -8.34 12.41
C ILE A 90 10.20 -8.11 12.97
N GLY A 91 9.16 -8.37 12.19
CA GLY A 91 7.79 -8.16 12.61
C GLY A 91 6.76 -8.79 11.67
N ARG A 92 5.59 -9.10 12.21
CA ARG A 92 4.38 -9.47 11.46
C ARG A 92 3.19 -8.76 12.07
N GLY A 93 2.16 -8.51 11.27
CA GLY A 93 0.99 -7.81 11.77
C GLY A 93 -0.21 -7.85 10.85
N HIS A 94 -1.23 -7.09 11.24
CA HIS A 94 -2.46 -6.90 10.50
C HIS A 94 -2.83 -5.42 10.39
N PHE A 95 -3.64 -5.09 9.39
CA PHE A 95 -4.27 -3.79 9.25
C PHE A 95 -5.73 -3.95 8.85
N SER A 96 -6.54 -2.95 9.17
CA SER A 96 -7.93 -2.86 8.72
C SER A 96 -8.42 -1.42 8.78
N GLY A 97 -9.46 -1.11 8.03
CA GLY A 97 -10.05 0.22 8.08
C GLY A 97 -11.14 0.48 7.05
N LYS A 98 -11.44 1.76 6.88
CA LYS A 98 -12.38 2.31 5.90
C LYS A 98 -11.64 2.91 4.73
N MET A 99 -12.26 2.81 3.56
CA MET A 99 -11.70 3.25 2.29
C MET A 99 -12.71 4.08 1.53
N ASP A 100 -12.24 5.14 0.87
CA ASP A 100 -13.00 6.04 0.03
C ASP A 100 -12.28 6.23 -1.31
N PHE A 101 -12.84 5.61 -2.35
CA PHE A 101 -12.47 5.71 -3.76
C PHE A 101 -13.49 6.51 -4.57
N SER A 102 -14.41 7.24 -3.91
CA SER A 102 -15.39 8.09 -4.60
C SER A 102 -14.76 9.08 -5.60
N PRO A 103 -13.55 9.65 -5.39
CA PRO A 103 -12.92 10.49 -6.41
C PRO A 103 -12.56 9.73 -7.68
N ALA A 104 -12.08 8.49 -7.54
CA ALA A 104 -11.75 7.63 -8.68
C ALA A 104 -12.99 7.15 -9.41
N ILE A 105 -14.04 6.73 -8.68
CA ILE A 105 -15.29 6.25 -9.27
C ILE A 105 -16.05 7.35 -10.00
N SER A 106 -16.07 8.57 -9.46
CA SER A 106 -16.70 9.73 -10.10
C SER A 106 -15.89 10.32 -11.26
N GLY A 107 -14.66 9.86 -11.47
CA GLY A 107 -13.74 10.43 -12.46
C GLY A 107 -13.13 11.79 -12.06
N THR A 108 -13.31 12.22 -10.82
CA THR A 108 -12.78 13.50 -10.30
C THR A 108 -11.26 13.47 -10.17
N ALA A 109 -10.70 12.38 -9.65
CA ALA A 109 -9.26 12.19 -9.50
C ALA A 109 -8.91 10.70 -9.41
N PRO A 110 -7.77 10.23 -9.95
CA PRO A 110 -7.32 8.84 -9.87
C PRO A 110 -6.72 8.52 -8.48
N LEU A 111 -7.49 8.80 -7.43
CA LEU A 111 -7.06 8.72 -6.04
C LEU A 111 -8.09 8.00 -5.17
N GLY A 112 -7.61 7.33 -4.13
CA GLY A 112 -8.41 6.82 -3.02
C GLY A 112 -7.78 7.19 -1.69
N THR A 113 -8.58 7.28 -0.63
CA THR A 113 -8.10 7.56 0.73
C THR A 113 -8.54 6.49 1.70
N VAL A 114 -7.79 6.34 2.79
CA VAL A 114 -8.13 5.40 3.87
C VAL A 114 -7.89 6.01 5.24
N LEU A 115 -8.69 5.54 6.18
CA LEU A 115 -8.45 5.65 7.62
C LEU A 115 -8.50 4.24 8.20
N GLY A 116 -7.48 3.87 8.95
CA GLY A 116 -7.38 2.51 9.47
C GLY A 116 -6.53 2.42 10.72
N GLU A 117 -6.36 1.19 11.16
CA GLU A 117 -5.46 0.83 12.24
C GLU A 117 -4.50 -0.26 11.76
N VAL A 118 -3.26 -0.19 12.23
CA VAL A 118 -2.23 -1.20 11.98
C VAL A 118 -1.60 -1.63 13.28
N GLY A 119 -1.38 -2.94 13.43
CA GLY A 119 -0.76 -3.51 14.60
C GLY A 119 0.30 -4.54 14.23
N LEU A 120 1.51 -4.38 14.76
CA LEU A 120 2.45 -5.49 14.90
C LEU A 120 1.91 -6.46 15.96
N ASN A 121 2.08 -7.76 15.72
CA ASN A 121 1.65 -8.80 16.66
C ASN A 121 2.29 -8.58 18.03
N GLY A 122 1.46 -8.57 19.09
CA GLY A 122 1.90 -8.29 20.46
C GLY A 122 2.01 -6.80 20.80
N SER A 123 1.70 -5.88 19.88
CA SER A 123 1.60 -4.45 20.11
C SER A 123 0.15 -3.97 20.03
N ARG A 124 -0.16 -2.82 20.64
CA ARG A 124 -1.46 -2.16 20.45
C ARG A 124 -1.54 -1.61 19.02
N PRO A 125 -2.67 -1.76 18.32
CA PRO A 125 -2.87 -1.10 17.03
C PRO A 125 -2.74 0.41 17.16
N VAL A 126 -2.20 1.04 16.12
CA VAL A 126 -2.11 2.49 15.97
C VAL A 126 -2.92 2.93 14.77
N THR A 127 -3.53 4.11 14.87
CA THR A 127 -4.26 4.70 13.74
C THR A 127 -3.31 5.14 12.65
N PHE A 128 -3.77 5.09 11.41
CA PHE A 128 -3.08 5.69 10.27
C PHE A 128 -4.09 6.25 9.26
N SER A 129 -3.61 7.17 8.45
CA SER A 129 -4.27 7.62 7.22
C SER A 129 -3.43 7.25 6.02
N GLY A 130 -4.04 7.15 4.85
CA GLY A 130 -3.28 6.92 3.63
C GLY A 130 -3.98 7.29 2.35
N VAL A 131 -3.20 7.38 1.28
CA VAL A 131 -3.63 7.76 -0.07
C VAL A 131 -3.15 6.72 -1.06
N PHE A 132 -4.09 6.15 -1.81
CA PHE A 132 -3.82 5.37 -3.00
C PHE A 132 -3.75 6.30 -4.21
N ARG A 133 -2.69 6.19 -5.01
CA ARG A 133 -2.53 6.89 -6.28
C ARG A 133 -2.54 5.87 -7.41
N LEU A 134 -3.57 5.94 -8.24
CA LEU A 134 -3.68 5.09 -9.42
C LEU A 134 -2.80 5.70 -10.53
N PRO A 135 -1.96 4.89 -11.20
CA PRO A 135 -1.17 5.37 -12.31
C PRO A 135 -2.07 5.62 -13.53
N MET A 136 -1.88 6.75 -14.21
CA MET A 136 -2.62 7.12 -15.42
C MET A 136 -1.65 7.30 -16.59
N GLY A 137 -2.12 7.02 -17.82
CA GLY A 137 -1.31 7.10 -19.04
C GLY A 137 -1.11 5.74 -19.69
N THR A 138 0.09 5.50 -20.23
CA THR A 138 0.47 4.20 -20.83
C THR A 138 1.53 3.52 -19.96
N ALA A 139 1.75 2.22 -20.15
CA ALA A 139 2.81 1.50 -19.43
C ALA A 139 4.20 2.15 -19.61
N ALA A 140 4.49 2.75 -20.77
CA ALA A 140 5.76 3.42 -21.05
C ALA A 140 5.82 4.88 -20.56
N ALA A 141 4.68 5.49 -20.24
CA ALA A 141 4.56 6.89 -19.82
C ALA A 141 3.38 7.05 -18.87
N ALA A 142 3.58 6.60 -17.63
CA ALA A 142 2.59 6.67 -16.56
C ALA A 142 2.92 7.78 -15.56
N PHE A 143 1.87 8.33 -14.94
CA PHE A 143 1.97 9.42 -13.96
C PHE A 143 1.05 9.17 -12.77
N TYR A 144 1.49 9.60 -11.59
CA TYR A 144 0.65 9.75 -10.41
C TYR A 144 0.18 11.20 -10.29
N LEU A 145 -1.10 11.40 -9.94
CA LEU A 145 -1.58 12.72 -9.54
C LEU A 145 -1.15 12.98 -8.09
N GLY A 146 -0.31 13.98 -7.85
CA GLY A 146 0.13 14.47 -6.54
C GLY A 146 -0.50 15.81 -6.16
N ALA A 147 -0.19 16.32 -4.95
CA ALA A 147 -0.63 17.64 -4.51
C ALA A 147 -0.11 18.78 -5.40
N ASN A 148 1.08 18.59 -5.99
CA ASN A 148 1.74 19.55 -6.87
C ASN A 148 1.51 19.23 -8.36
N GLY A 149 0.52 18.41 -8.69
CA GLY A 149 0.22 17.97 -10.06
C GLY A 149 0.79 16.59 -10.39
N TRP A 150 0.92 16.31 -11.69
CA TRP A 150 1.32 14.99 -12.20
C TRP A 150 2.82 14.77 -12.09
N THR A 151 3.20 13.63 -11.52
CA THR A 151 4.61 13.20 -11.41
C THR A 151 4.80 11.85 -12.11
N PRO A 152 5.89 11.65 -12.86
CA PRO A 152 6.13 10.39 -13.56
C PRO A 152 6.28 9.23 -12.57
N VAL A 153 5.80 8.05 -12.98
CA VAL A 153 6.07 6.78 -12.28
C VAL A 153 7.54 6.42 -12.52
N LEU A 154 8.31 6.29 -11.45
CA LEU A 154 9.74 5.99 -11.53
C LEU A 154 9.97 4.48 -11.80
N PRO A 155 11.16 4.08 -12.31
CA PRO A 155 11.46 2.68 -12.57
C PRO A 155 11.30 1.75 -11.36
N ASN A 156 11.63 2.24 -10.15
CA ASN A 156 11.49 1.49 -8.90
C ASN A 156 10.06 1.48 -8.33
N GLU A 157 9.11 2.13 -9.01
CA GLU A 157 7.68 2.16 -8.68
C GLU A 157 6.88 1.26 -9.64
N GLN A 158 7.58 0.47 -10.46
CA GLN A 158 7.00 -0.47 -11.40
C GLN A 158 7.20 -1.90 -10.91
N ALA A 159 6.23 -2.77 -11.19
CA ALA A 159 6.34 -4.21 -11.00
C ALA A 159 6.59 -4.85 -12.37
N LEU A 160 7.83 -5.27 -12.65
CA LEU A 160 8.22 -5.89 -13.92
C LEU A 160 7.82 -5.05 -15.16
N GLY A 161 7.94 -3.72 -15.08
CA GLY A 161 7.58 -2.81 -16.16
C GLY A 161 6.12 -2.34 -16.16
N TYR A 162 5.28 -2.84 -15.24
CA TYR A 162 3.92 -2.36 -15.06
C TYR A 162 3.88 -1.26 -13.99
N PRO A 163 3.36 -0.06 -14.30
CA PRO A 163 3.11 0.98 -13.30
C PRO A 163 2.21 0.45 -12.18
N THR A 164 2.63 0.60 -10.93
CA THR A 164 1.88 0.07 -9.77
C THR A 164 0.96 1.13 -9.17
N VAL A 165 -0.04 0.72 -8.38
CA VAL A 165 -0.72 1.67 -7.48
C VAL A 165 0.22 2.01 -6.33
N LYS A 166 0.45 3.31 -6.08
CA LYS A 166 1.26 3.80 -4.97
C LYS A 166 0.37 4.07 -3.76
N PHE A 167 0.68 3.45 -2.63
CA PHE A 167 -0.02 3.63 -1.36
C PHE A 167 0.87 4.33 -0.35
N GLU A 168 0.55 5.58 -0.04
CA GLU A 168 1.29 6.42 0.91
C GLU A 168 0.57 6.42 2.26
N ILE A 169 1.30 6.09 3.33
CA ILE A 169 0.76 5.92 4.68
C ILE A 169 1.37 6.96 5.62
N SER A 170 0.54 7.56 6.48
CA SER A 170 0.93 8.46 7.56
C SER A 170 0.34 7.99 8.89
N PHE A 171 1.19 7.92 9.92
CA PHE A 171 0.85 7.54 11.30
C PHE A 171 0.61 8.78 12.16
#